data_AF-A0A7J7DR99-F1
#
_entry.id   AF-A0A7J7DR99-F1
#
_cell.length_a   1.000
_cell.length_b   1.000
_cell.length_c   1.000
_cell.angle_alpha   90.00
_cell.angle_beta   90.00
_cell.angle_gamma   90.00
#
_symmetry.space_group_name_H-M   'P 1'
#
loop_
_entity.id
_entity.type
_entity.pdbx_description
1 polymer ?
#
loop_
_entity_poly.entity_id
_entity_poly.type
_entity_poly.pdbx_seq_one_letter_code
_entity_poly.pdbx_strand_id
1 'polypeptide(L)'
;MIWSSQTVTDSWLENAGNGLMGMQIVKKNGQMKFQVDILLGLKFSMTGTFVKSGNKTYNVIMDDAAIIAGQFGFPIEEMESKIKLELLYSDEKIRISRAYNNYIFVHVRTQKQ
;
A
#
# COMPACT_ATOMS: atom_id res chain seq x y z
N MET A 1 4.65 -20.28 -7.54
CA MET A 1 3.19 -20.46 -7.57
C MET A 1 2.62 -19.53 -6.50
N ILE A 2 1.91 -18.47 -6.89
CA ILE A 2 1.30 -17.54 -5.93
C ILE A 2 -0.21 -17.82 -6.01
N TRP A 3 -0.71 -18.60 -5.07
CA TRP A 3 -2.14 -18.75 -4.84
C TRP A 3 -2.49 -18.03 -3.54
N SER A 4 -3.58 -17.27 -3.57
CA SER A 4 -4.21 -16.61 -2.43
C SER A 4 -5.71 -16.87 -2.57
N SER A 5 -6.33 -17.49 -1.57
CA SER A 5 -7.78 -17.64 -1.47
C SER A 5 -8.26 -16.86 -0.26
N GLN A 6 -9.20 -15.92 -0.39
CA GLN A 6 -9.72 -15.18 0.78
C GLN A 6 -11.21 -14.81 0.69
N THR A 7 -11.79 -14.71 1.89
CA THR A 7 -13.13 -14.25 2.30
C THR A 7 -13.21 -12.71 2.38
N VAL A 8 -14.44 -12.16 2.36
CA VAL A 8 -14.75 -10.71 2.33
C VAL A 8 -14.46 -10.02 3.69
N THR A 9 -13.75 -8.87 3.71
CA THR A 9 -13.43 -8.12 4.96
C THR A 9 -13.35 -6.58 4.81
N ASP A 10 -13.29 -5.85 5.94
CA ASP A 10 -13.56 -4.40 6.09
C ASP A 10 -12.31 -3.46 6.12
N SER A 11 -11.07 -3.98 6.18
CA SER A 11 -9.85 -3.18 6.27
C SER A 11 -9.12 -3.05 4.94
N TRP A 12 -8.61 -1.86 4.59
CA TRP A 12 -7.85 -1.67 3.34
C TRP A 12 -6.56 -2.51 3.28
N LEU A 13 -5.93 -2.79 4.43
CA LEU A 13 -4.76 -3.69 4.51
C LEU A 13 -5.14 -5.13 4.17
N GLU A 14 -6.29 -5.56 4.67
CA GLU A 14 -6.81 -6.89 4.39
C GLU A 14 -7.27 -6.96 2.95
N ASN A 15 -7.91 -5.91 2.42
CA ASN A 15 -8.24 -5.76 1.00
C ASN A 15 -7.01 -5.79 0.08
N ALA A 16 -5.91 -5.11 0.46
CA ALA A 16 -4.63 -5.18 -0.24
C ALA A 16 -4.00 -6.59 -0.17
N GLY A 17 -4.19 -7.31 0.95
CA GLY A 17 -3.86 -8.74 1.07
C GLY A 17 -4.81 -9.67 0.31
N ASN A 18 -6.08 -9.28 0.14
CA ASN A 18 -7.17 -10.02 -0.49
C ASN A 18 -7.18 -9.87 -2.03
N GLY A 19 -6.21 -9.17 -2.61
CA GLY A 19 -6.03 -9.09 -4.06
C GLY A 19 -6.53 -7.80 -4.72
N LEU A 20 -6.86 -6.76 -3.96
CA LEU A 20 -6.93 -5.40 -4.53
C LEU A 20 -5.50 -4.93 -4.86
N MET A 21 -5.12 -5.13 -6.12
CA MET A 21 -3.81 -4.80 -6.68
C MET A 21 -3.62 -3.27 -6.74
N GLY A 22 -3.17 -2.69 -5.63
CA GLY A 22 -2.80 -1.28 -5.58
C GLY A 22 -1.36 -1.04 -6.05
N MET A 23 -1.13 0.13 -6.65
CA MET A 23 0.21 0.61 -6.95
C MET A 23 0.77 1.35 -5.74
N GLN A 24 1.89 0.85 -5.22
CA GLN A 24 2.67 1.55 -4.20
C GLN A 24 3.74 2.41 -4.87
N ILE A 25 3.70 3.71 -4.62
CA ILE A 25 4.69 4.68 -5.08
C ILE A 25 5.47 5.16 -3.86
N VAL A 26 6.75 4.79 -3.76
CA VAL A 26 7.66 5.29 -2.71
C VAL A 26 8.51 6.40 -3.31
N LYS A 27 8.38 7.61 -2.76
CA LYS A 27 9.17 8.78 -3.17
C LYS A 27 10.49 8.82 -2.40
N LYS A 28 11.49 9.50 -2.98
CA LYS A 28 12.84 9.63 -2.38
C LYS A 28 12.85 10.33 -1.02
N ASN A 29 11.86 11.17 -0.74
CA ASN A 29 11.72 11.92 0.51
C ASN A 29 11.03 11.13 1.65
N GLY A 30 10.84 9.82 1.49
CA GLY A 30 10.13 9.01 2.48
C GLY A 30 8.61 9.16 2.44
N GLN A 31 8.05 9.92 1.49
CA GLN A 31 6.61 9.88 1.24
C GLN A 31 6.23 8.61 0.49
N MET A 32 5.05 8.09 0.79
CA MET A 32 4.44 6.99 0.08
C MET A 32 3.05 7.41 -0.42
N LYS A 33 2.67 6.89 -1.59
CA LYS A 33 1.30 6.91 -2.08
C LYS A 33 0.86 5.49 -2.40
N PHE A 34 -0.27 5.09 -1.86
CA PHE A 34 -1.01 3.91 -2.28
C PHE A 34 -2.15 4.37 -3.19
N GLN A 35 -2.36 3.65 -4.30
CA GLN A 35 -3.45 3.97 -5.22
C GLN A 35 -4.05 2.68 -5.76
N VAL A 36 -5.36 2.58 -5.74
CA VAL A 36 -6.10 1.44 -6.29
C VAL A 36 -7.26 1.94 -7.14
N ASP A 37 -7.46 1.32 -8.30
CA ASP A 37 -8.63 1.59 -9.13
C ASP A 37 -9.86 0.97 -8.44
N ILE A 38 -10.93 1.76 -8.35
CA ILE A 38 -12.23 1.32 -7.83
C ILE A 38 -13.28 1.45 -8.96
N LEU A 39 -14.56 1.32 -8.65
CA LEU A 39 -15.62 1.26 -9.66
C LEU A 39 -15.77 2.57 -10.45
N LEU A 40 -16.27 2.47 -11.69
CA LEU A 40 -16.64 3.59 -12.56
C LEU A 40 -15.51 4.59 -12.86
N GLY A 41 -14.26 4.12 -12.88
CA GLY A 41 -13.09 4.97 -13.16
C GLY A 41 -12.68 5.87 -11.99
N LEU A 42 -13.32 5.71 -10.83
CA LEU A 42 -12.84 6.30 -9.58
C LEU A 42 -11.58 5.56 -9.11
N LYS A 43 -10.74 6.24 -8.33
CA LYS A 43 -9.57 5.63 -7.70
C LYS A 43 -9.56 5.97 -6.22
N PHE A 44 -9.23 5.02 -5.37
CA PHE A 44 -8.86 5.33 -4.01
C PHE A 44 -7.36 5.66 -3.96
N SER A 45 -7.01 6.72 -3.26
CA SER A 45 -5.64 7.16 -3.03
C SER A 45 -5.44 7.34 -1.54
N MET A 46 -4.28 6.92 -1.03
CA MET A 46 -3.88 7.26 0.33
C MET A 46 -2.40 7.62 0.35
N THR A 47 -2.10 8.81 0.85
CA THR A 47 -0.76 9.33 1.00
C THR A 47 -0.30 9.21 2.45
N GLY A 48 1.02 9.17 2.63
CA GLY A 48 1.60 8.95 3.94
C GLY A 48 3.12 8.96 3.94
N THR A 49 3.69 8.48 5.04
CA THR A 49 5.13 8.41 5.28
C THR A 49 5.62 6.96 5.40
N PHE A 50 6.84 6.73 4.97
CA PHE A 50 7.56 5.45 4.98
C PHE A 50 8.96 5.70 5.53
N VAL A 51 9.14 5.47 6.83
CA VAL A 51 10.37 5.83 7.55
C VAL A 51 11.03 4.58 8.11
N LYS A 52 12.34 4.44 7.89
CA LYS A 52 13.12 3.34 8.44
C LYS A 52 13.15 3.46 9.98
N SER A 53 12.75 2.40 10.68
CA SER A 53 12.67 2.36 12.15
C SER A 53 13.68 1.41 12.79
N GLY A 54 14.36 0.59 11.99
CA GLY A 54 15.37 -0.36 12.45
C GLY A 54 16.15 -0.94 11.27
N ASN A 55 16.90 -2.04 11.49
CA ASN A 55 17.77 -2.59 10.45
C ASN A 55 16.99 -3.04 9.19
N LYS A 56 15.90 -3.80 9.41
CA LYS A 56 14.99 -4.29 8.37
C LYS A 56 13.55 -3.83 8.56
N THR A 57 13.29 -2.88 9.47
CA THR A 57 11.93 -2.46 9.82
C THR A 57 11.65 -1.03 9.41
N TYR A 58 10.40 -0.78 9.04
CA TYR A 58 9.88 0.51 8.60
C TYR A 58 8.56 0.80 9.30
N ASN A 59 8.38 2.05 9.71
CA ASN A 59 7.09 2.57 10.13
C ASN A 59 6.42 3.20 8.91
N VAL A 60 5.18 2.81 8.66
CA VAL A 60 4.33 3.39 7.62
C VAL A 60 3.15 4.04 8.31
N ILE A 61 2.91 5.30 8.01
CA ILE A 61 1.75 6.04 8.47
C ILE A 61 1.04 6.54 7.22
N MET A 62 -0.23 6.22 7.07
CA MET A 62 -1.07 6.65 5.96
C MET A 62 -2.26 7.41 6.55
N ASP A 63 -2.40 8.68 6.20
CA ASP A 63 -3.28 9.62 6.90
C ASP A 63 -3.99 10.62 5.97
N ASP A 64 -3.74 10.53 4.67
CA ASP A 64 -4.31 11.43 3.66
C ASP A 64 -5.03 10.61 2.60
N ALA A 65 -6.23 10.13 2.94
CA ALA A 65 -7.08 9.33 2.09
C ALA A 65 -7.98 10.20 1.20
N ALA A 66 -8.20 9.78 -0.04
CA ALA A 66 -9.07 10.47 -0.99
C ALA A 66 -9.67 9.54 -2.05
N ILE A 67 -10.88 9.85 -2.50
CA ILE A 67 -11.45 9.32 -3.74
C ILE A 67 -11.12 10.28 -4.89
N ILE A 68 -10.48 9.76 -5.92
CA ILE A 68 -10.07 10.49 -7.11
C ILE A 68 -11.06 10.20 -8.24
N ALA A 69 -11.63 11.27 -8.81
CA ALA A 69 -12.51 11.25 -9.98
C ALA A 69 -11.90 12.13 -11.08
N GLY A 70 -11.19 11.51 -12.03
CA GLY A 70 -10.45 12.26 -13.05
C GLY A 70 -9.34 13.12 -12.43
N GLN A 71 -9.46 14.44 -12.55
CA GLN A 71 -8.51 15.41 -11.97
C GLN A 71 -8.91 15.88 -10.56
N PHE A 72 -10.11 15.54 -10.10
CA PHE A 72 -10.63 15.97 -8.80
C PHE A 72 -10.38 14.91 -7.73
N GLY A 73 -10.04 15.34 -6.52
CA GLY A 73 -9.89 14.48 -5.35
C GLY A 73 -10.81 14.93 -4.22
N PHE A 74 -11.61 14.01 -3.70
CA PHE A 74 -12.45 14.22 -2.53
C PHE A 74 -11.76 13.57 -1.31
N PRO A 75 -11.35 14.35 -0.31
CA PRO A 75 -10.73 13.79 0.89
C PRO A 75 -11.73 12.89 1.62
N ILE A 76 -11.24 11.79 2.19
CA ILE A 76 -11.97 10.97 3.14
C ILE A 76 -11.46 11.33 4.52
N GLU A 77 -12.32 11.93 5.33
CA GLU A 77 -11.98 12.27 6.71
C GLU A 77 -11.83 11.00 7.56
N GLU A 78 -11.02 11.09 8.62
CA GLU A 78 -10.86 10.07 9.68
C GLU A 78 -10.20 8.74 9.30
N MET A 79 -9.66 8.59 8.09
CA MET A 79 -8.85 7.42 7.72
C MET A 79 -7.38 7.60 8.07
N GLU A 80 -6.94 6.97 9.18
CA GLU A 80 -5.52 6.82 9.52
C GLU A 80 -5.15 5.33 9.65
N SER A 81 -3.98 4.96 9.15
CA SER A 81 -3.41 3.64 9.33
C SER A 81 -1.93 3.70 9.68
N LYS A 82 -1.55 2.98 10.74
CA LYS A 82 -0.17 2.87 11.23
C LYS A 82 0.28 1.41 11.12
N ILE A 83 1.34 1.16 10.38
CA ILE A 83 1.83 -0.19 10.06
C ILE A 83 3.32 -0.28 10.36
N LYS A 84 3.73 -1.36 11.03
CA LYS A 84 5.15 -1.77 11.06
C LYS A 84 5.39 -2.79 9.96
N LEU A 85 6.27 -2.46 9.03
CA LEU A 85 6.70 -3.35 7.94
C LEU A 85 8.09 -3.91 8.24
N GLU A 86 8.25 -5.20 8.05
CA GLU A 86 9.53 -5.90 8.05
C GLU A 86 9.91 -6.25 6.61
N LEU A 87 11.12 -5.85 6.18
CA LEU A 87 11.66 -6.21 4.89
C LEU A 87 12.29 -7.61 4.95
N LEU A 88 11.70 -8.56 4.25
CA LEU A 88 12.18 -9.93 4.18
C LEU A 88 13.14 -10.14 3.01
N TYR A 89 12.84 -9.51 1.88
CA TYR A 89 13.64 -9.61 0.65
C TYR A 89 13.49 -8.34 -0.19
N SER A 90 14.57 -7.91 -0.83
CA SER A 90 14.50 -6.91 -1.89
C SER A 90 15.62 -7.14 -2.89
N ASP A 91 15.28 -7.07 -4.16
CA ASP A 91 16.21 -6.91 -5.26
C ASP A 91 15.70 -5.79 -6.20
N GLU A 92 16.19 -5.77 -7.44
CA GLU A 92 15.80 -4.79 -8.45
C GLU A 92 14.39 -5.03 -9.04
N LYS A 93 13.84 -6.24 -8.87
CA LYS A 93 12.59 -6.68 -9.51
C LYS A 93 11.45 -6.86 -8.53
N ILE A 94 11.74 -7.26 -7.29
CA ILE A 94 10.77 -7.71 -6.30
C ILE A 94 11.17 -7.17 -4.92
N ARG A 95 10.15 -6.79 -4.14
CA ARG A 95 10.27 -6.55 -2.70
C ARG A 95 9.24 -7.41 -1.97
N ILE A 96 9.69 -8.17 -0.97
CA ILE A 96 8.82 -8.93 -0.09
C ILE A 96 8.90 -8.32 1.30
N SER A 97 7.75 -7.93 1.83
CA SER A 97 7.63 -7.37 3.18
C SER A 97 6.54 -8.07 3.98
N ARG A 98 6.73 -8.19 5.29
CA ARG A 98 5.73 -8.68 6.23
C ARG A 98 5.14 -7.51 7.01
N ALA A 99 3.83 -7.52 7.23
CA ALA A 99 3.15 -6.54 8.08
C ALA A 99 2.45 -7.22 9.27
N TYR A 100 1.56 -6.47 9.93
CA TYR A 100 0.66 -6.94 10.97
C TYR A 100 -0.07 -8.24 10.56
N ASN A 101 -0.41 -9.10 11.54
CA ASN A 101 -1.02 -10.41 11.31
C ASN A 101 -0.28 -11.34 10.33
N ASN A 102 1.04 -11.17 10.18
CA ASN A 102 1.89 -11.94 9.28
C ASN A 102 1.51 -11.87 7.79
N TYR A 103 0.72 -10.87 7.38
CA TYR A 103 0.43 -10.63 5.97
C TYR A 103 1.73 -10.39 5.20
N ILE A 104 1.92 -11.14 4.11
CA ILE A 104 3.08 -11.04 3.23
C ILE A 104 2.69 -10.23 1.99
N PHE A 105 3.38 -9.12 1.80
CA PHE A 105 3.25 -8.24 0.65
C PHE A 105 4.37 -8.56 -0.33
N VAL A 106 3.98 -8.91 -1.57
CA VAL A 106 4.91 -9.12 -2.67
C VAL A 106 4.71 -7.99 -3.68
N HIS A 107 5.69 -7.11 -3.77
CA HIS A 107 5.67 -6.00 -4.72
C HIS A 107 6.61 -6.28 -5.87
N VAL A 108 6.04 -6.34 -7.08
CA VAL A 108 6.84 -6.37 -8.30
C VAL A 108 7.15 -4.93 -8.70
N ARG A 109 8.43 -4.63 -8.86
CA ARG A 109 8.90 -3.31 -9.31
C ARG A 109 8.65 -3.21 -10.81
N THR A 110 7.74 -2.34 -11.18
CA THR A 110 7.54 -1.94 -12.57
C THR A 110 8.44 -0.73 -12.84
N GLN A 111 9.26 -0.78 -13.89
CA GLN A 111 9.82 0.45 -14.44
C GLN A 111 8.67 1.22 -15.08
N LYS A 112 8.14 2.25 -14.41
CA LYS A 112 7.38 3.28 -15.13
C LYS A 112 8.40 4.24 -15.72
N GLN A 113 8.46 4.27 -17.05
CA GLN A 113 9.03 5.36 -17.84
C GLN A 113 8.27 6.66 -17.54
#